data_AF-A0A1S9BSC0-F1
#
_entry.id   AF-A0A1S9BSC0-F1
#
_cell.length_a   1.000
_cell.length_b   1.000
_cell.length_c   1.000
_cell.angle_alpha   90.00
_cell.angle_beta   90.00
_cell.angle_gamma   90.00
#
_symmetry.space_group_name_H-M   'P 1'
#
loop_
_entity.id
_entity.type
_entity.pdbx_description
1 polymer ?
#
loop_
_entity_poly.entity_id
_entity_poly.type
_entity_poly.pdbx_seq_one_letter_code
_entity_poly.pdbx_strand_id
1 'polypeptide(L)' 'MATSSIFHNVIINDPEKADAFISAIEESISDPYIGPSIPKAKIESDSKKLSKLLNLWKSEAPN' A
#
# COMPACT_ATOMS: atom_id res chain seq x y z
N MET A 1 4.67 -23.42 12.48
CA MET A 1 3.47 -22.67 12.06
C MET A 1 2.70 -23.53 11.09
N ALA A 2 1.41 -23.76 11.30
CA ALA A 2 0.58 -24.42 10.30
C ALA A 2 0.29 -23.40 9.20
N THR A 3 0.85 -23.57 8.01
CA THR A 3 0.45 -22.79 6.83
C THR A 3 -0.78 -23.46 6.23
N SER A 4 -1.95 -23.21 6.82
CA SER A 4 -3.21 -23.62 6.19
C SER A 4 -3.37 -22.87 4.87
N SER A 5 -3.66 -23.60 3.79
CA SER A 5 -3.99 -22.97 2.50
C SER A 5 -5.17 -22.03 2.68
N ILE A 6 -5.05 -20.79 2.23
CA ILE A 6 -6.16 -19.82 2.22
C ILE A 6 -7.35 -20.30 1.37
N PHE A 7 -7.11 -21.20 0.42
CA PHE A 7 -8.11 -21.73 -0.50
C PHE A 7 -8.70 -23.08 -0.07
N HIS A 8 -8.45 -23.55 1.15
CA HIS A 8 -8.88 -24.87 1.61
C HIS A 8 -10.40 -25.15 1.52
N ASN A 9 -11.24 -24.10 1.43
CA ASN A 9 -12.71 -24.22 1.30
C ASN A 9 -13.25 -23.69 -0.05
N VAL A 10 -12.40 -23.40 -1.03
CA VAL A 10 -12.86 -22.91 -2.34
C VAL A 10 -13.22 -24.10 -3.23
N ILE A 11 -14.49 -24.20 -3.59
CA ILE A 11 -15.02 -25.23 -4.50
C ILE A 11 -15.53 -24.52 -5.75
N ILE A 12 -14.94 -24.84 -6.91
CA ILE A 12 -15.36 -24.32 -8.22
C ILE A 12 -15.90 -25.48 -9.02
N ASN A 13 -17.21 -25.45 -9.31
CA ASN A 13 -17.90 -26.53 -10.01
C ASN A 13 -17.95 -26.32 -11.53
N ASP A 14 -17.75 -25.08 -12.00
CA ASP A 14 -17.81 -24.72 -13.41
C ASP A 14 -16.40 -24.75 -14.02
N PRO A 15 -16.16 -25.51 -15.10
CA PRO A 15 -14.82 -25.64 -15.70
C PRO A 15 -14.28 -24.30 -16.21
N GLU A 16 -15.11 -23.48 -16.85
CA GLU A 16 -14.70 -22.16 -17.34
C GLU A 16 -14.25 -21.22 -16.22
N LYS A 17 -14.87 -21.33 -15.03
CA LYS A 17 -14.48 -20.52 -13.86
C LYS A 17 -13.22 -21.06 -13.20
N ALA A 18 -12.96 -22.36 -13.29
CA ALA A 18 -11.73 -22.96 -12.78
C ALA A 18 -10.52 -22.47 -13.60
N ASP A 19 -10.65 -22.45 -14.93
CA ASP A 19 -9.60 -21.95 -15.82
C ASP A 19 -9.33 -20.45 -15.57
N ALA A 20 -10.39 -19.64 -15.48
CA ALA A 20 -10.25 -18.21 -15.17
C ALA A 20 -9.59 -17.95 -13.80
N PHE A 21 -9.89 -18.78 -12.80
CA PHE A 21 -9.27 -18.68 -11.47
C PHE A 21 -7.77 -19.02 -11.51
N ILE A 22 -7.39 -20.06 -12.27
CA ILE A 22 -5.98 -20.43 -12.45
C ILE A 22 -5.22 -19.30 -13.16
N SER A 23 -5.77 -18.76 -14.25
CA SER A 23 -5.16 -17.63 -14.97
C SER A 23 -4.97 -16.41 -14.07
N ALA A 24 -5.96 -16.07 -13.25
CA ALA A 24 -5.84 -14.95 -12.30
C ALA A 24 -4.74 -15.17 -11.25
N ILE A 25 -4.53 -16.41 -10.79
CA ILE A 25 -3.43 -16.73 -9.86
C ILE A 25 -2.08 -16.59 -10.57
N GLU A 26 -1.94 -17.11 -11.78
CA GLU A 26 -0.71 -17.01 -12.56
C GLU A 26 -0.34 -15.55 -12.84
N GLU A 27 -1.32 -14.73 -13.23
CA GLU A 27 -1.17 -13.29 -13.40
C GLU A 27 -0.74 -12.62 -12.09
N SER A 28 -1.40 -12.93 -10.97
CA SER A 28 -1.06 -12.39 -9.65
C SER A 28 0.34 -12.80 -9.16
N ILE A 29 0.86 -13.96 -9.56
CA ILE A 29 2.23 -14.39 -9.25
C ILE A 29 3.24 -13.59 -10.08
N SER A 30 2.89 -13.31 -11.34
CA SER A 30 3.74 -12.56 -12.27
C SER A 30 3.79 -11.06 -11.98
N ASP A 31 2.78 -10.52 -11.30
CA ASP A 31 2.69 -9.11 -10.95
C ASP A 31 3.72 -8.78 -9.82
N PRO A 32 4.71 -7.91 -10.07
CA PRO A 32 5.62 -7.47 -9.03
C PRO A 32 4.81 -6.82 -7.90
N TYR A 33 5.00 -7.31 -6.67
CA TYR A 33 4.34 -6.77 -5.49
C TYR A 33 4.46 -5.24 -5.43
N ILE A 34 3.35 -4.56 -5.75
CA ILE A 34 3.24 -3.10 -5.59
C ILE A 34 2.96 -2.86 -4.12
N GLY A 35 4.02 -2.77 -3.33
CA GLY A 35 3.92 -2.34 -1.94
C GLY A 35 3.23 -0.98 -1.84
N PRO A 36 2.63 -0.66 -0.68
CA PRO A 36 1.98 0.64 -0.49
C PRO A 36 2.94 1.75 -0.91
N SER A 37 2.52 2.60 -1.85
CA SER A 37 3.32 3.74 -2.26
C SER A 37 3.49 4.61 -1.02
N ILE A 38 4.67 4.54 -0.38
CA ILE A 38 4.98 5.43 0.75
C ILE A 38 4.80 6.84 0.18
N PRO A 39 3.87 7.65 0.71
CA PRO A 39 3.75 9.02 0.25
C PRO A 39 5.11 9.67 0.48
N LYS A 40 5.81 9.97 -0.61
CA LYS A 40 7.07 10.72 -0.54
C LYS A 40 6.70 12.14 -0.14
N ALA A 41 6.67 12.39 1.16
CA ALA A 41 6.55 13.74 1.68
C ALA A 41 7.71 14.55 1.09
N LYS A 42 7.39 15.62 0.36
CA LYS A 42 8.43 16.57 -0.07
C LYS A 42 8.95 17.23 1.20
N ILE A 43 10.20 16.96 1.53
CA ILE A 43 10.91 17.68 2.59
C ILE A 43 11.11 19.10 2.08
N GLU A 44 10.52 20.08 2.77
CA GLU A 44 10.74 21.49 2.45
C GLU A 44 12.17 21.86 2.86
N SER A 45 13.03 22.15 1.88
CA SER A 45 14.44 22.46 2.08
C SER A 45 14.73 23.97 2.04
N ASP A 46 13.74 24.80 1.70
CA ASP A 46 13.91 26.26 1.69
C ASP A 46 13.92 26.81 3.12
N SER A 47 15.10 27.29 3.53
CA SER A 47 15.34 27.93 4.83
C SER A 47 14.38 29.09 5.14
N LYS A 48 13.95 29.86 4.14
CA LYS A 48 13.01 30.98 4.34
C LYS A 48 11.61 30.50 4.69
N LYS A 49 11.18 29.37 4.12
CA LYS A 49 9.88 28.79 4.43
C LYS A 49 9.90 28.07 5.78
N LEU A 50 10.98 27.36 6.08
CA LEU A 50 11.16 26.70 7.39
C LEU A 50 11.16 27.72 8.54
N SER A 51 11.87 28.83 8.38
CA SER A 51 11.85 29.92 9.38
C SER A 51 10.46 30.53 9.55
N LYS A 52 9.71 30.73 8.46
CA LYS A 52 8.32 31.21 8.53
C LYS A 52 7.41 30.23 9.28
N LEU A 53 7.53 28.93 9.03
CA LEU A 53 6.76 27.88 9.71
C LEU A 53 7.08 27.82 11.20
N LEU A 54 8.37 27.90 11.57
CA LEU A 54 8.81 27.95 12.96
C LEU A 54 8.27 29.17 13.70
N ASN A 55 8.23 30.33 13.05
CA ASN A 55 7.69 31.55 13.65
C ASN A 55 6.17 31.47 13.83
N LEU A 56 5.45 30.87 12.88
CA LEU A 56 4.01 30.62 13.00
C LEU A 56 3.71 29.72 14.20
N TRP A 57 4.44 28.61 14.33
CA TRP A 57 4.30 27.69 15.47
C TRP A 57 4.57 28.36 16.81
N LYS A 58 5.60 29.21 16.90
CA LYS A 58 5.89 29.98 18.11
C LYS A 58 4.80 30.99 18.46
N SER A 59 4.12 31.54 17.47
CA SER A 59 3.01 32.47 17.70
C SER A 59 1.69 31.79 18.08
N GLU A 60 1.55 30.51 17.76
CA GLU A 60 0.33 29.73 17.97
C GLU A 60 0.38 28.88 19.25
N ALA A 61 1.58 28.70 19.84
CA ALA A 61 1.73 28.06 21.14
C ALA A 61 1.18 28.97 22.25
N PRO A 62 0.14 28.56 23.00
CA PRO A 62 -0.30 29.32 24.17
C PRO A 62 0.81 29.27 25.23
N ASN A 63 1.09 30.42 25.83
CA ASN A 63 2.07 30.60 26.92
C ASN A 63 1.85 29.63 28.09
#